data_AF-A2EUT7-F1
#
_entry.id   AF-A2EUT7-F1
#
_cell.length_a   1.000
_cell.length_b   1.000
_cell.length_c   1.000
_cell.angle_alpha   90.00
_cell.angle_beta   90.00
_cell.angle_gamma   90.00
#
_symmetry.space_group_name_H-M   'P 1'
#
loop_
_entity.id
_entity.type
_entity.pdbx_description
1 polymer ?
#
loop_
_entity_poly.entity_id
_entity_poly.type
_entity_poly.pdbx_seq_one_letter_code
_entity_poly.pdbx_strand_id
1 'polypeptide(L)'
;MVDSADSTSPFSAYYSNKDDWEIYNNSVLPLIRKGNHEYFEIAGNHDLMNVKSFNSPANYYKYYVSENETDLYARKIVLNTTHEKYNVILFNPVTVPFPSALLGCMPYVAKAQMDMIEQLYEPNVSTIWVCHYPRQYLRSAKSYKGNSLHDLLRDGKLYICGHAHPEEPMLFHIDGYLSIVATALLRKSTAILYTVDNGAINAHIFDSMEEQSLFITYPQIKKQVSKHSVFNLNDFPVRVIAVKDNEWVKVRIDGEEYGNMTFINRTDRNHSFYSLDVHVENGEHTLEVYDNNGYSEEIEFFVGEKSKRFTERKLRIHIPIFYFIVTPGIVIFYLLMLLPFWKLFPAQLKEIDDYIDNPDSEMNFFKASLLSFLYVFCRFRKVPIWIIILLLVFVLILFVIPIWIQRVERQIKCVVFIWGAYMEGHLVYFVVQFWVLFLALLFIMTGMIWFVAIVYDQPFMTKLHVFEIVISVLLNVIGNIAWCCVAYAADNAWTYFCSPSTYFYTIIPIVLYFYTYFDKRKIRIIEESDAPKP
;
A
#
# COMPACT_ATOMS: atom_id res chain seq x y z
N MET A 1 -5.05 -11.33 17.03
CA MET A 1 -5.39 -10.26 16.08
C MET A 1 -6.69 -10.64 15.42
N VAL A 2 -7.60 -9.68 15.25
CA VAL A 2 -8.92 -9.90 14.64
C VAL A 2 -8.75 -9.87 13.13
N ASP A 3 -8.74 -11.05 12.49
CA ASP A 3 -8.78 -11.09 11.03
C ASP A 3 -10.23 -11.04 10.58
N SER A 4 -10.67 -9.86 10.16
CA SER A 4 -12.02 -9.55 9.68
C SER A 4 -12.41 -10.27 8.36
N ALA A 5 -11.64 -11.29 7.98
CA ALA A 5 -11.92 -12.16 6.84
C ALA A 5 -12.91 -13.25 7.27
N ASP A 6 -14.01 -13.40 6.54
CA ASP A 6 -14.73 -14.67 6.59
C ASP A 6 -13.85 -15.74 5.93
N SER A 7 -13.15 -16.52 6.77
CA SER A 7 -12.24 -17.60 6.33
C SER A 7 -12.92 -18.64 5.42
N THR A 8 -14.26 -18.65 5.35
CA THR A 8 -15.02 -19.54 4.47
C THR A 8 -15.22 -19.01 3.04
N SER A 9 -14.91 -17.72 2.78
CA SER A 9 -15.11 -17.10 1.47
C SER A 9 -13.95 -16.17 1.08
N PRO A 10 -13.04 -16.61 0.18
CA PRO A 10 -11.84 -15.84 -0.21
C PRO A 10 -12.15 -14.55 -0.99
N PHE A 11 -13.42 -14.29 -1.29
CA PHE A 11 -13.86 -13.08 -1.99
C PHE A 11 -14.89 -12.26 -1.19
N SER A 12 -15.20 -12.65 0.04
CA SER A 12 -16.15 -11.89 0.85
C SER A 12 -15.65 -10.47 1.11
N ALA A 13 -16.58 -9.51 1.10
CA ALA A 13 -16.28 -8.18 1.62
C ALA A 13 -15.91 -8.32 3.12
N TYR A 14 -14.84 -7.64 3.52
CA TYR A 14 -14.33 -7.70 4.89
C TYR A 14 -15.12 -6.76 5.80
N TYR A 15 -15.40 -7.23 7.01
CA TYR A 15 -16.20 -6.54 8.01
C TYR A 15 -15.58 -6.76 9.39
N SER A 16 -15.60 -5.76 10.26
CA SER A 16 -15.25 -5.96 11.67
C SER A 16 -16.05 -7.14 12.25
N ASN A 17 -15.38 -8.16 12.80
CA ASN A 17 -16.00 -9.41 13.23
C ASN A 17 -16.10 -9.49 14.76
N LYS A 18 -17.32 -9.64 15.28
CA LYS A 18 -17.59 -9.65 16.73
C LYS A 18 -16.90 -10.81 17.43
N ASP A 19 -16.93 -12.00 16.84
CA ASP A 19 -16.46 -13.22 17.50
C ASP A 19 -14.95 -13.16 17.75
N ASP A 20 -14.19 -12.63 16.80
CA ASP A 20 -12.75 -12.43 16.93
C ASP A 20 -12.42 -11.42 18.04
N TRP A 21 -13.21 -10.34 18.14
CA TRP A 21 -13.07 -9.35 19.20
C TRP A 21 -13.43 -9.92 20.59
N GLU A 22 -14.45 -10.78 20.67
CA GLU A 22 -14.80 -11.49 21.90
C GLU A 22 -13.68 -12.44 22.34
N ILE A 23 -13.10 -13.22 21.43
CA ILE A 23 -11.94 -14.07 21.71
C ILE A 23 -10.76 -13.21 22.18
N TYR A 24 -10.48 -12.11 21.49
CA TYR A 24 -9.41 -11.20 21.86
C TYR A 24 -9.59 -10.63 23.28
N ASN A 25 -10.80 -10.16 23.59
CA ASN A 25 -11.14 -9.62 24.89
C ASN A 25 -11.11 -10.65 26.02
N ASN A 26 -11.49 -11.89 25.74
CA ASN A 26 -11.59 -12.93 26.77
C ASN A 26 -10.29 -13.70 26.98
N SER A 27 -9.42 -13.76 25.97
CA SER A 27 -8.19 -14.57 26.02
C SER A 27 -6.90 -13.75 26.05
N VAL A 28 -6.84 -12.62 25.34
CA VAL A 28 -5.58 -11.86 25.17
C VAL A 28 -5.52 -10.67 26.10
N LEU A 29 -6.55 -9.80 26.08
CA LEU A 29 -6.57 -8.60 26.92
C LEU A 29 -6.38 -8.88 28.42
N PRO A 30 -6.91 -9.96 29.03
CA PRO A 30 -6.70 -10.22 30.44
C PRO A 30 -5.23 -10.55 30.77
N LEU A 31 -4.52 -11.22 29.85
CA LEU A 31 -3.10 -11.55 30.04
C LEU A 31 -2.23 -10.30 29.96
N ILE A 32 -2.55 -9.39 29.03
CA ILE A 32 -1.89 -8.09 28.90
C ILE A 32 -2.18 -7.25 30.15
N ARG A 33 -3.46 -7.04 30.49
CA ARG A 33 -3.87 -6.20 31.63
C ARG A 33 -3.43 -6.74 32.99
N LYS A 34 -3.12 -8.03 33.12
CA LYS A 34 -2.60 -8.62 34.37
C LYS A 34 -1.18 -8.12 34.70
N GLY A 35 -0.40 -7.73 33.70
CA GLY A 35 0.91 -7.15 33.93
C GLY A 35 0.78 -5.70 34.38
N ASN A 36 1.65 -5.26 35.30
CA ASN A 36 1.78 -3.84 35.66
C ASN A 36 2.50 -3.05 34.55
N HIS A 37 2.01 -3.12 33.30
CA HIS A 37 2.46 -2.28 32.17
C HIS A 37 1.36 -1.33 31.74
N GLU A 38 1.79 -0.17 31.27
CA GLU A 38 0.98 0.59 30.34
C GLU A 38 0.89 -0.15 29.01
N TYR A 39 -0.32 -0.20 28.47
CA TYR A 39 -0.62 -0.92 27.27
C TYR A 39 -1.36 0.00 26.30
N PHE A 40 -0.95 -0.06 25.04
CA PHE A 40 -1.46 0.82 24.01
C PHE A 40 -1.73 0.01 22.74
N GLU A 41 -2.84 0.34 22.11
CA GLU A 41 -3.30 -0.26 20.87
C GLU A 41 -3.63 0.84 19.88
N ILE A 42 -3.55 0.49 18.60
CA ILE A 42 -4.07 1.27 17.50
C ILE A 42 -4.89 0.36 16.61
N ALA A 43 -5.99 0.88 16.10
CA ALA A 43 -6.79 0.16 15.12
C ALA A 43 -6.03 0.04 13.79
N GLY A 44 -6.04 -1.15 13.23
CA GLY A 44 -5.70 -1.39 11.83
C GLY A 44 -6.86 -1.15 10.89
N ASN A 45 -6.64 -1.39 9.58
CA ASN A 45 -7.72 -1.32 8.59
C ASN A 45 -8.87 -2.29 8.95
N HIS A 46 -8.56 -3.56 9.22
CA HIS A 46 -9.55 -4.61 9.45
C HIS A 46 -10.45 -4.33 10.66
N ASP A 47 -9.89 -3.74 11.72
CA ASP A 47 -10.62 -3.41 12.94
C ASP A 47 -11.79 -2.43 12.70
N LEU A 48 -11.65 -1.55 11.70
CA LEU A 48 -12.59 -0.49 11.38
C LEU A 48 -13.31 -0.66 10.03
N MET A 49 -13.05 -1.75 9.30
CA MET A 49 -13.69 -1.98 8.00
C MET A 49 -15.21 -2.01 8.15
N ASN A 50 -15.87 -1.28 7.24
CA ASN A 50 -17.32 -1.19 7.20
C ASN A 50 -17.92 -0.62 8.50
N VAL A 51 -17.25 0.33 9.15
CA VAL A 51 -17.75 1.03 10.35
C VAL A 51 -18.22 2.42 9.95
N LYS A 52 -19.48 2.76 10.28
CA LYS A 52 -20.06 4.05 9.87
C LYS A 52 -19.63 5.25 10.71
N SER A 53 -19.41 5.05 11.99
CA SER A 53 -19.13 6.13 12.94
C SER A 53 -18.47 5.57 14.19
N PHE A 54 -17.84 6.45 14.98
CA PHE A 54 -17.19 6.04 16.21
C PHE A 54 -18.18 5.32 17.15
N ASN A 55 -19.40 5.83 17.24
CA ASN A 55 -20.46 5.29 18.10
C ASN A 55 -21.24 4.12 17.49
N SER A 56 -20.82 3.59 16.35
CA SER A 56 -21.53 2.49 15.71
C SER A 56 -21.47 1.20 16.56
N PRO A 57 -22.57 0.44 16.63
CA PRO A 57 -22.57 -0.93 17.18
C PRO A 57 -21.56 -1.88 16.51
N ALA A 58 -21.16 -1.62 15.26
CA ALA A 58 -20.16 -2.42 14.56
C ALA A 58 -18.71 -1.98 14.84
N ASN A 59 -18.50 -0.86 15.58
CA ASN A 59 -17.18 -0.41 15.96
C ASN A 59 -16.68 -1.16 17.22
N TYR A 60 -16.26 -2.40 17.04
CA TYR A 60 -15.79 -3.23 18.16
C TYR A 60 -14.52 -2.68 18.81
N TYR A 61 -13.64 -2.02 18.05
CA TYR A 61 -12.45 -1.35 18.61
C TYR A 61 -12.82 -0.36 19.72
N LYS A 62 -13.89 0.43 19.55
CA LYS A 62 -14.40 1.30 20.62
C LYS A 62 -14.80 0.48 21.87
N TYR A 63 -15.52 -0.61 21.71
CA TYR A 63 -16.08 -1.34 22.86
C TYR A 63 -15.03 -2.09 23.68
N TYR A 64 -13.93 -2.52 23.06
CA TYR A 64 -12.92 -3.35 23.72
C TYR A 64 -11.63 -2.60 24.07
N VAL A 65 -11.33 -1.51 23.35
CA VAL A 65 -10.02 -0.84 23.40
C VAL A 65 -10.10 0.66 23.65
N SER A 66 -10.92 1.40 22.90
CA SER A 66 -10.89 2.86 22.87
C SER A 66 -12.04 3.52 23.62
N GLU A 67 -11.71 4.33 24.64
CA GLU A 67 -12.70 5.01 25.48
C GLU A 67 -13.32 6.25 24.82
N ASN A 68 -12.62 6.91 23.89
CA ASN A 68 -13.07 8.14 23.24
C ASN A 68 -12.59 8.27 21.79
N GLU A 69 -13.27 9.12 21.02
CA GLU A 69 -13.03 9.28 19.58
C GLU A 69 -11.69 9.92 19.25
N THR A 70 -11.22 10.85 20.07
CA THR A 70 -9.90 11.49 19.88
C THR A 70 -8.79 10.44 19.88
N ASP A 71 -8.86 9.49 20.82
CA ASP A 71 -7.91 8.39 20.95
C ASP A 71 -7.94 7.40 19.79
N LEU A 72 -9.05 7.33 19.05
CA LEU A 72 -9.09 6.54 17.82
C LEU A 72 -8.10 7.09 16.79
N TYR A 73 -7.97 8.42 16.71
CA TYR A 73 -7.22 9.09 15.64
C TYR A 73 -5.78 9.43 16.04
N ALA A 74 -5.56 9.94 17.25
CA ALA A 74 -4.22 10.29 17.68
C ALA A 74 -4.10 10.33 19.21
N ARG A 75 -3.02 9.74 19.74
CA ARG A 75 -2.69 9.75 21.16
C ARG A 75 -1.20 9.98 21.35
N LYS A 76 -0.85 10.69 22.42
CA LYS A 76 0.53 10.91 22.85
C LYS A 76 0.78 10.26 24.19
N ILE A 77 1.90 9.56 24.30
CA ILE A 77 2.47 9.05 25.54
C ILE A 77 3.81 9.73 25.74
N VAL A 78 4.15 10.03 26.99
CA VAL A 78 5.44 10.62 27.34
C VAL A 78 6.24 9.59 28.13
N LEU A 79 7.38 9.19 27.59
CA LEU A 79 8.35 8.36 28.29
C LEU A 79 9.47 9.27 28.80
N ASN A 80 9.61 9.38 30.11
CA ASN A 80 10.71 10.11 30.74
C ASN A 80 11.83 9.11 31.04
N THR A 81 12.97 9.26 30.38
CA THR A 81 14.19 8.53 30.75
C THR A 81 15.11 9.46 31.56
N THR A 82 16.16 8.90 32.16
CA THR A 82 17.18 9.68 32.88
C THR A 82 17.92 10.68 31.99
N HIS A 83 17.99 10.41 30.68
CA HIS A 83 18.77 11.20 29.72
C HIS A 83 17.91 12.09 28.83
N GLU A 84 16.73 11.62 28.44
CA GLU A 84 15.90 12.30 27.47
C GLU A 84 14.40 11.98 27.67
N LYS A 85 13.56 12.96 27.33
CA LYS A 85 12.11 12.79 27.22
C LYS A 85 11.78 12.31 25.81
N TYR A 86 10.97 11.27 25.70
CA TYR A 86 10.44 10.77 24.44
C TYR A 86 8.93 10.98 24.37
N ASN A 87 8.45 11.42 23.21
CA ASN A 87 7.05 11.36 22.84
C ASN A 87 6.83 10.09 22.03
N VAL A 88 5.89 9.25 22.43
CA VAL A 88 5.35 8.19 21.57
C VAL A 88 4.01 8.67 21.04
N ILE A 89 3.95 8.98 19.74
CA ILE A 89 2.74 9.46 19.09
C ILE A 89 2.16 8.31 18.26
N LEU A 90 1.01 7.82 18.73
CA LEU A 90 0.20 6.82 18.06
C LEU A 90 -0.83 7.55 17.22
N PHE A 91 -0.97 7.20 15.95
CA PHE A 91 -2.01 7.78 15.11
C PHE A 91 -2.61 6.76 14.16
N ASN A 92 -3.90 6.96 13.86
CA ASN A 92 -4.65 6.15 12.93
C ASN A 92 -5.13 7.05 11.77
N PRO A 93 -4.70 6.75 10.53
CA PRO A 93 -5.09 7.51 9.36
C PRO A 93 -6.54 7.21 8.89
N VAL A 94 -7.18 6.17 9.44
CA VAL A 94 -8.54 5.79 9.08
C VAL A 94 -9.54 6.80 9.65
N THR A 95 -10.49 7.23 8.81
CA THR A 95 -11.65 8.04 9.21
C THR A 95 -12.92 7.24 9.04
N VAL A 96 -13.86 7.40 9.98
CA VAL A 96 -15.22 6.87 9.85
C VAL A 96 -16.13 7.93 9.21
N PRO A 97 -17.07 7.55 8.32
CA PRO A 97 -17.37 6.20 7.85
C PRO A 97 -16.22 5.59 7.04
N PHE A 98 -15.83 4.37 7.40
CA PHE A 98 -14.76 3.64 6.73
C PHE A 98 -15.34 2.52 5.87
N PRO A 99 -15.00 2.49 4.56
CA PRO A 99 -15.50 1.48 3.64
C PRO A 99 -14.92 0.07 3.93
N SER A 100 -15.34 -0.89 3.12
CA SER A 100 -14.76 -2.24 3.10
C SER A 100 -13.29 -2.25 2.62
N ALA A 101 -12.66 -3.42 2.72
CA ALA A 101 -11.22 -3.62 2.54
C ALA A 101 -10.61 -2.94 1.31
N LEU A 102 -11.28 -3.00 0.16
CA LEU A 102 -10.68 -2.57 -1.09
C LEU A 102 -10.24 -1.10 -1.07
N LEU A 103 -11.01 -0.22 -0.44
CA LEU A 103 -10.61 1.18 -0.29
C LEU A 103 -9.67 1.41 0.90
N GLY A 104 -9.79 0.57 1.94
CA GLY A 104 -9.10 0.75 3.21
C GLY A 104 -7.60 0.42 3.24
N CYS A 105 -7.01 -0.12 2.17
CA CYS A 105 -5.60 -0.52 2.18
C CYS A 105 -4.61 0.65 2.14
N MET A 106 -4.98 1.79 1.59
CA MET A 106 -4.09 2.95 1.42
C MET A 106 -4.82 4.25 1.75
N PRO A 107 -5.00 4.54 3.05
CA PRO A 107 -5.79 5.68 3.49
C PRO A 107 -5.07 7.01 3.25
N TYR A 108 -5.88 8.06 3.11
CA TYR A 108 -5.43 9.45 3.08
C TYR A 108 -5.65 10.09 4.45
N VAL A 109 -4.59 10.65 5.05
CA VAL A 109 -4.67 11.38 6.32
C VAL A 109 -5.30 12.74 6.04
N ALA A 110 -6.55 12.91 6.48
CA ALA A 110 -7.31 14.12 6.25
C ALA A 110 -6.69 15.31 7.02
N LYS A 111 -7.04 16.51 6.59
CA LYS A 111 -6.51 17.74 7.19
C LYS A 111 -6.80 17.83 8.69
N ALA A 112 -8.02 17.50 9.13
CA ALA A 112 -8.37 17.52 10.54
C ALA A 112 -7.50 16.58 11.39
N GLN A 113 -7.20 15.37 10.89
CA GLN A 113 -6.29 14.44 11.56
C GLN A 113 -4.85 14.95 11.57
N MET A 114 -4.39 15.54 10.45
CA MET A 114 -3.08 16.19 10.39
C MET A 114 -2.96 17.32 11.43
N ASP A 115 -4.01 18.10 11.61
CA ASP A 115 -4.07 19.17 12.62
C ASP A 115 -3.95 18.59 14.04
N MET A 116 -4.61 17.46 14.33
CA MET A 116 -4.49 16.76 15.62
C MET A 116 -3.09 16.18 15.84
N ILE A 117 -2.53 15.51 14.84
CA ILE A 117 -1.18 14.92 14.91
C ILE A 117 -0.14 16.01 15.17
N GLU A 118 -0.24 17.14 14.47
CA GLU A 118 0.70 18.25 14.65
C GLU A 118 0.54 18.95 16.01
N GLN A 119 -0.65 18.93 16.62
CA GLN A 119 -0.84 19.45 17.98
C GLN A 119 -0.12 18.61 19.04
N LEU A 120 0.03 17.30 18.81
CA LEU A 120 0.73 16.39 19.73
C LEU A 120 2.26 16.46 19.57
N TYR A 121 2.73 16.89 18.39
CA TYR A 121 4.15 16.96 18.06
C TYR A 121 4.86 18.15 18.73
N GLU A 122 6.01 17.88 19.33
CA GLU A 122 6.88 18.88 19.96
C GLU A 122 8.27 18.82 19.30
N PRO A 123 8.69 19.84 18.52
CA PRO A 123 9.92 19.79 17.71
C PRO A 123 11.23 19.51 18.46
N ASN A 124 11.28 19.81 19.76
CA ASN A 124 12.48 19.68 20.59
C ASN A 124 12.47 18.43 21.47
N VAL A 125 11.57 17.48 21.22
CA VAL A 125 11.43 16.25 21.99
C VAL A 125 11.52 15.06 21.05
N SER A 126 12.41 14.11 21.37
CA SER A 126 12.57 12.89 20.60
C SER A 126 11.24 12.18 20.43
N THR A 127 10.88 11.87 19.18
CA THR A 127 9.55 11.31 18.88
C THR A 127 9.67 9.92 18.25
N ILE A 128 8.91 8.98 18.79
CA ILE A 128 8.64 7.66 18.21
C ILE A 128 7.22 7.69 17.67
N TRP A 129 7.07 7.35 16.40
CA TRP A 129 5.79 7.33 15.71
C TRP A 129 5.27 5.90 15.60
N VAL A 130 3.98 5.70 15.85
CA VAL A 130 3.35 4.38 15.72
C VAL A 130 2.07 4.52 14.89
N CYS A 131 1.96 3.72 13.84
CA CYS A 131 0.80 3.70 12.96
C CYS A 131 0.69 2.33 12.31
N HIS A 132 -0.53 1.83 12.06
CA HIS A 132 -0.70 0.51 11.44
C HIS A 132 -0.07 0.43 10.04
N TYR A 133 -0.10 1.54 9.29
CA TYR A 133 0.29 1.55 7.88
C TYR A 133 1.75 1.98 7.70
N PRO A 134 2.51 1.31 6.81
CA PRO A 134 3.81 1.78 6.38
C PRO A 134 3.71 3.18 5.81
N ARG A 135 4.71 4.02 6.07
CA ARG A 135 4.69 5.41 5.64
C ARG A 135 4.43 5.55 4.13
N GLN A 136 4.96 4.65 3.31
CA GLN A 136 4.83 4.72 1.86
C GLN A 136 3.40 4.45 1.36
N TYR A 137 2.54 3.88 2.21
CA TYR A 137 1.11 3.65 1.93
C TYR A 137 0.28 4.89 2.27
N LEU A 138 0.86 5.83 3.03
CA LEU A 138 0.19 7.02 3.50
C LEU A 138 0.44 8.21 2.59
N ARG A 139 -0.65 8.93 2.35
CA ARG A 139 -0.64 10.31 1.85
C ARG A 139 -1.35 11.17 2.86
N SER A 140 -1.02 12.45 2.90
CA SER A 140 -1.65 13.37 3.84
C SER A 140 -2.02 14.68 3.17
N ALA A 141 -3.01 15.34 3.74
CA ALA A 141 -3.15 16.78 3.62
C ALA A 141 -1.96 17.48 4.30
N LYS A 142 -1.91 18.80 4.14
CA LYS A 142 -1.13 19.67 5.02
C LYS A 142 -2.01 20.12 6.18
N SER A 143 -1.42 20.25 7.35
CA SER A 143 -2.06 20.86 8.51
C SER A 143 -2.29 22.37 8.30
N TYR A 144 -2.96 23.05 9.24
CA TYR A 144 -3.10 24.51 9.29
C TYR A 144 -1.75 25.23 9.36
N LYS A 145 -0.72 24.62 9.97
CA LYS A 145 0.63 25.21 10.00
C LYS A 145 1.44 24.90 8.73
N GLY A 146 0.87 24.15 7.78
CA GLY A 146 1.45 23.89 6.47
C GLY A 146 2.35 22.65 6.39
N ASN A 147 2.49 21.89 7.48
CA ASN A 147 3.29 20.67 7.52
C ASN A 147 2.48 19.47 7.00
N SER A 148 3.12 18.66 6.18
CA SER A 148 2.62 17.35 5.79
C SER A 148 3.03 16.29 6.83
N LEU A 149 2.44 15.09 6.76
CA LEU A 149 2.89 13.96 7.59
C LEU A 149 4.37 13.66 7.34
N HIS A 150 4.85 13.83 6.10
CA HIS A 150 6.26 13.65 5.79
C HIS A 150 7.17 14.56 6.63
N ASP A 151 6.79 15.83 6.71
CA ASP A 151 7.59 16.86 7.39
C ASP A 151 7.71 16.55 8.89
N LEU A 152 6.60 16.14 9.52
CA LEU A 152 6.58 15.77 10.94
C LEU A 152 7.38 14.50 11.24
N LEU A 153 7.27 13.47 10.38
CA LEU A 153 7.95 12.20 10.59
C LEU A 153 9.46 12.30 10.44
N ARG A 154 9.96 13.19 9.57
CA ARG A 154 11.40 13.28 9.26
C ARG A 154 12.25 13.59 10.50
N ASP A 155 11.66 14.25 11.50
CA ASP A 155 12.34 14.69 12.71
C ASP A 155 12.12 13.69 13.88
N GLY A 156 11.43 12.56 13.62
CA GLY A 156 11.31 11.46 14.56
C GLY A 156 12.55 10.55 14.57
N LYS A 157 12.74 9.80 15.66
CA LYS A 157 13.81 8.78 15.75
C LYS A 157 13.40 7.46 15.11
N LEU A 158 12.13 7.07 15.28
CA LEU A 158 11.62 5.76 14.87
C LEU A 158 10.17 5.86 14.39
N TYR A 159 9.82 5.07 13.37
CA TYR A 159 8.45 4.86 12.88
C TYR A 159 8.12 3.37 12.90
N ILE A 160 7.17 2.96 13.73
CA ILE A 160 6.76 1.57 13.93
C ILE A 160 5.44 1.34 13.21
N CYS A 161 5.36 0.29 12.39
CA CYS A 161 4.14 -0.05 11.67
C CYS A 161 3.99 -1.53 11.33
N GLY A 162 2.81 -1.90 10.80
CA GLY A 162 2.48 -3.24 10.32
C GLY A 162 1.91 -3.23 8.89
N HIS A 163 0.73 -3.81 8.70
CA HIS A 163 -0.09 -3.85 7.47
C HIS A 163 0.51 -4.55 6.23
N ALA A 164 1.79 -4.38 5.90
CA ALA A 164 2.40 -5.02 4.72
C ALA A 164 2.62 -6.54 4.88
N HIS A 165 2.62 -7.03 6.13
CA HIS A 165 2.78 -8.43 6.50
C HIS A 165 4.01 -9.07 5.82
N PRO A 166 5.22 -8.49 5.94
CA PRO A 166 6.41 -9.13 5.38
C PRO A 166 6.66 -10.50 6.04
N GLU A 167 7.46 -11.35 5.41
CA GLU A 167 7.86 -12.64 6.00
C GLU A 167 8.71 -12.43 7.26
N GLU A 168 9.67 -11.51 7.20
CA GLU A 168 10.49 -11.06 8.33
C GLU A 168 10.33 -9.54 8.50
N PRO A 169 10.51 -8.98 9.72
CA PRO A 169 10.42 -7.54 9.91
C PRO A 169 11.42 -6.80 9.02
N MET A 170 10.96 -5.71 8.42
CA MET A 170 11.76 -4.93 7.48
C MET A 170 12.13 -3.59 8.08
N LEU A 171 13.39 -3.20 7.86
CA LEU A 171 13.95 -1.93 8.30
C LEU A 171 14.17 -1.04 7.07
N PHE A 172 13.79 0.23 7.20
CA PHE A 172 13.98 1.24 6.16
C PHE A 172 14.52 2.54 6.75
N HIS A 173 15.57 3.08 6.15
CA HIS A 173 16.03 4.44 6.45
C HIS A 173 15.34 5.41 5.50
N ILE A 174 14.44 6.25 6.03
CA ILE A 174 13.64 7.20 5.24
C ILE A 174 13.96 8.60 5.75
N ASP A 175 14.59 9.43 4.92
CA ASP A 175 14.84 10.88 5.19
C ASP A 175 15.34 11.21 6.61
N GLY A 176 16.12 10.28 7.17
CA GLY A 176 16.81 10.42 8.44
C GLY A 176 16.23 9.66 9.64
N TYR A 177 15.01 9.09 9.55
CA TYR A 177 14.45 8.24 10.59
C TYR A 177 14.46 6.77 10.19
N LEU A 178 14.44 5.88 11.17
CA LEU A 178 14.28 4.45 10.96
C LEU A 178 12.81 4.07 10.94
N SER A 179 12.36 3.33 9.94
CA SER A 179 11.02 2.74 9.87
C SER A 179 11.12 1.23 10.00
N ILE A 180 10.37 0.65 10.92
CA ILE A 180 10.32 -0.80 11.15
C ILE A 180 8.91 -1.29 10.85
N VAL A 181 8.80 -2.18 9.86
CA VAL A 181 7.56 -2.85 9.46
C VAL A 181 7.55 -4.25 10.06
N ALA A 182 6.72 -4.48 11.06
CA ALA A 182 6.60 -5.76 11.75
C ALA A 182 5.93 -6.83 10.87
N THR A 183 6.34 -8.09 11.06
CA THR A 183 5.66 -9.27 10.52
C THR A 183 4.31 -9.45 11.21
N ALA A 184 3.31 -9.95 10.48
CA ALA A 184 2.03 -10.30 11.08
C ALA A 184 2.16 -11.54 11.96
N LEU A 185 1.67 -11.48 13.20
CA LEU A 185 1.67 -12.62 14.14
C LEU A 185 0.94 -13.86 13.60
N LEU A 186 0.02 -13.69 12.64
CA LEU A 186 -0.64 -14.80 11.95
C LEU A 186 0.33 -15.63 11.08
N ARG A 187 1.43 -15.02 10.60
CA ARG A 187 2.41 -15.68 9.73
C ARG A 187 3.55 -16.31 10.53
N LYS A 188 4.06 -15.58 11.52
CA LYS A 188 5.20 -16.00 12.34
C LYS A 188 5.04 -15.42 13.73
N SER A 189 5.42 -16.19 14.75
CA SER A 189 5.42 -15.78 16.16
C SER A 189 6.53 -14.79 16.47
N THR A 190 6.72 -13.75 15.65
CA THR A 190 7.80 -12.78 15.80
C THR A 190 7.36 -11.62 16.69
N ALA A 191 8.11 -11.37 17.76
CA ALA A 191 7.98 -10.19 18.59
C ALA A 191 9.16 -9.23 18.35
N ILE A 192 8.95 -7.96 18.65
CA ILE A 192 10.01 -6.94 18.59
C ILE A 192 10.07 -6.25 19.95
N LEU A 193 11.21 -6.36 20.62
CA LEU A 193 11.51 -5.60 21.83
C LEU A 193 12.29 -4.35 21.46
N TYR A 194 11.74 -3.18 21.78
CA TYR A 194 12.43 -1.92 21.62
C TYR A 194 13.07 -1.51 22.95
N THR A 195 14.38 -1.26 22.93
CA THR A 195 15.13 -0.73 24.07
C THR A 195 15.61 0.67 23.75
N VAL A 196 15.57 1.55 24.74
CA VAL A 196 15.99 2.95 24.63
C VAL A 196 16.97 3.24 25.75
N ASP A 197 18.23 3.45 25.41
CA ASP A 197 19.33 3.57 26.37
C ASP A 197 20.40 4.54 25.85
N ASN A 198 20.76 5.56 26.63
CA ASN A 198 21.74 6.60 26.24
C ASN A 198 21.51 7.20 24.84
N GLY A 199 20.25 7.38 24.44
CA GLY A 199 19.89 7.90 23.12
C GLY A 199 19.93 6.87 21.99
N ALA A 200 20.50 5.68 22.20
CA ALA A 200 20.40 4.54 21.29
C ALA A 200 18.99 3.94 21.37
N ILE A 201 18.49 3.50 20.22
CA ILE A 201 17.25 2.73 20.11
C ILE A 201 17.56 1.43 19.39
N ASN A 202 17.44 0.30 20.09
CA ASN A 202 17.61 -1.03 19.52
C ASN A 202 16.26 -1.74 19.42
N ALA A 203 15.99 -2.33 18.27
CA ALA A 203 14.86 -3.20 18.01
C ALA A 203 15.38 -4.65 17.91
N HIS A 204 15.12 -5.44 18.94
CA HIS A 204 15.45 -6.87 18.98
C HIS A 204 14.29 -7.65 18.39
N ILE A 205 14.53 -8.32 17.27
CA ILE A 205 13.55 -9.15 16.58
C ILE A 205 13.80 -10.59 17.00
N PHE A 206 12.82 -11.24 17.61
CA PHE A 206 12.96 -12.62 18.09
C PHE A 206 11.67 -13.41 17.89
N ASP A 207 11.79 -14.75 17.85
CA ASP A 207 10.63 -15.63 17.93
C ASP A 207 10.15 -15.67 19.38
N SER A 208 8.89 -15.29 19.62
CA SER A 208 8.28 -15.29 20.94
C SER A 208 8.12 -16.69 21.55
N MET A 209 8.31 -17.74 20.75
CA MET A 209 8.33 -19.14 21.20
C MET A 209 9.73 -19.59 21.63
N GLU A 210 10.77 -18.85 21.26
CA GLU A 210 12.14 -19.12 21.69
C GLU A 210 12.47 -18.37 22.98
N GLU A 211 13.24 -19.02 23.85
CA GLU A 211 13.62 -18.42 25.11
C GLU A 211 14.79 -17.46 24.92
N GLN A 212 14.52 -16.16 25.08
CA GLN A 212 15.52 -15.09 25.04
C GLN A 212 15.91 -14.69 26.46
N SER A 213 17.21 -14.65 26.76
CA SER A 213 17.71 -14.28 28.10
C SER A 213 18.45 -12.95 28.14
N LEU A 214 19.04 -12.48 27.03
CA LEU A 214 19.90 -11.30 26.98
C LEU A 214 19.46 -10.36 25.86
N PHE A 215 19.42 -9.05 26.13
CA PHE A 215 19.17 -8.02 25.14
C PHE A 215 20.19 -6.89 25.28
N ILE A 216 20.97 -6.64 24.22
CA ILE A 216 21.97 -5.57 24.19
C ILE A 216 21.30 -4.21 23.98
N THR A 217 21.29 -3.36 25.00
CA THR A 217 20.65 -2.04 24.95
C THR A 217 21.58 -0.94 24.42
N TYR A 218 22.89 -1.11 24.58
CA TYR A 218 23.92 -0.21 24.04
C TYR A 218 25.20 -1.01 23.76
N PRO A 219 25.91 -0.80 22.63
CA PRO A 219 25.73 0.22 21.59
C PRO A 219 24.54 -0.05 20.65
N GLN A 220 24.26 0.91 19.75
CA GLN A 220 23.19 0.75 18.78
C GLN A 220 23.55 -0.25 17.68
N ILE A 221 22.61 -1.14 17.33
CA ILE A 221 22.76 -2.11 16.25
C ILE A 221 23.01 -1.35 14.93
N LYS A 222 24.10 -1.69 14.23
CA LYS A 222 24.58 -1.02 13.01
C LYS A 222 23.50 -0.82 11.95
N LYS A 223 22.68 -1.86 11.70
CA LYS A 223 21.59 -1.83 10.71
C LYS A 223 20.43 -0.92 11.10
N GLN A 224 20.46 -0.33 12.30
CA GLN A 224 19.41 0.51 12.87
C GLN A 224 19.88 1.95 13.10
N VAL A 225 21.16 2.23 12.80
CA VAL A 225 21.78 3.55 12.98
C VAL A 225 21.16 4.57 12.02
N SER A 226 20.64 5.66 12.59
CA SER A 226 20.01 6.77 11.85
C SER A 226 20.78 8.07 12.06
N LYS A 227 20.30 9.20 11.50
CA LYS A 227 20.93 10.52 11.72
C LYS A 227 20.85 10.98 13.19
N HIS A 228 19.99 10.35 13.98
CA HIS A 228 19.75 10.67 15.38
C HIS A 228 20.52 9.76 16.36
N SER A 229 21.29 8.82 15.82
CA SER A 229 22.08 7.86 16.59
C SER A 229 23.40 8.47 17.04
N VAL A 230 23.85 8.11 18.24
CA VAL A 230 25.19 8.45 18.75
C VAL A 230 26.07 7.22 18.60
N PHE A 231 27.10 7.33 17.75
CA PHE A 231 28.02 6.22 17.43
C PHE A 231 29.46 6.71 17.22
N ASN A 232 29.80 7.93 17.62
CA ASN A 232 31.11 8.54 17.43
C ASN A 232 31.94 8.59 18.72
N LEU A 233 31.65 7.70 19.68
CA LEU A 233 32.37 7.60 20.95
C LEU A 233 33.20 6.32 20.94
N ASN A 234 34.51 6.45 21.15
CA ASN A 234 35.42 5.31 21.30
C ASN A 234 35.33 4.69 22.70
N ASP A 235 35.10 5.52 23.72
CA ASP A 235 34.85 5.09 25.08
C ASP A 235 33.34 5.09 25.36
N PHE A 236 32.77 3.93 25.66
CA PHE A 236 31.34 3.81 25.94
C PHE A 236 31.01 2.56 26.78
N PRO A 237 29.86 2.55 27.48
CA PRO A 237 29.40 1.37 28.20
C PRO A 237 28.68 0.40 27.26
N VAL A 238 29.12 -0.86 27.21
CA VAL A 238 28.25 -1.97 26.75
C VAL A 238 27.21 -2.21 27.83
N ARG A 239 25.92 -2.21 27.48
CA ARG A 239 24.80 -2.36 28.42
C ARG A 239 23.85 -3.44 27.95
N VAL A 240 23.39 -4.27 28.90
CA VAL A 240 22.54 -5.43 28.63
C VAL A 240 21.45 -5.56 29.68
N ILE A 241 20.24 -5.90 29.22
CA ILE A 241 19.16 -6.39 30.07
C ILE A 241 19.14 -7.91 29.98
N ALA A 242 19.27 -8.57 31.13
CA ALA A 242 19.06 -9.99 31.29
C ALA A 242 17.65 -10.27 31.85
N VAL A 243 16.86 -11.08 31.15
CA VAL A 243 15.51 -11.46 31.56
C VAL A 243 15.54 -12.35 32.81
N LYS A 244 16.59 -13.18 32.91
CA LYS A 244 16.86 -14.08 34.04
C LYS A 244 18.08 -13.60 34.83
N ASP A 245 18.16 -14.03 36.08
CA ASP A 245 19.35 -13.81 36.88
C ASP A 245 20.49 -14.71 36.40
N ASN A 246 21.64 -14.08 36.16
CA ASN A 246 22.86 -14.72 35.70
C ASN A 246 23.97 -14.51 36.73
N GLU A 247 24.75 -15.55 37.01
CA GLU A 247 25.91 -15.45 37.92
C GLU A 247 27.00 -14.55 37.33
N TRP A 248 27.17 -14.64 36.01
CA TRP A 248 28.07 -13.78 35.25
C TRP A 248 27.53 -13.55 33.84
N VAL A 249 27.86 -12.39 33.31
CA VAL A 249 27.63 -11.99 31.91
C VAL A 249 28.96 -11.46 31.40
N LYS A 250 29.39 -11.89 30.22
CA LYS A 250 30.69 -11.55 29.62
C LYS A 250 30.54 -10.89 28.27
N VAL A 251 31.53 -10.06 27.92
CA VAL A 251 31.59 -9.32 26.66
C VAL A 251 32.80 -9.76 25.85
N ARG A 252 32.57 -9.99 24.55
CA ARG A 252 33.59 -10.18 23.54
C ARG A 252 33.38 -9.20 22.38
N ILE A 253 34.43 -8.52 21.94
CA ILE A 253 34.37 -7.61 20.79
C ILE A 253 35.43 -8.06 19.79
N ASP A 254 35.01 -8.27 18.54
CA ASP A 254 35.87 -8.74 17.43
C ASP A 254 36.65 -10.03 17.74
N GLY A 255 36.07 -10.90 18.57
CA GLY A 255 36.69 -12.14 19.00
C GLY A 255 37.52 -12.05 20.29
N GLU A 256 37.82 -10.84 20.78
CA GLU A 256 38.62 -10.61 21.98
C GLU A 256 37.76 -10.48 23.25
N GLU A 257 38.10 -11.18 24.33
CA GLU A 257 37.35 -11.11 25.60
C GLU A 257 37.71 -9.84 26.38
N TYR A 258 36.71 -8.98 26.64
CA TYR A 258 36.88 -7.73 27.38
C TYR A 258 36.67 -7.91 28.90
N GLY A 259 35.86 -8.89 29.29
CA GLY A 259 35.70 -9.29 30.68
C GLY A 259 34.26 -9.48 31.14
N ASN A 260 34.09 -9.57 32.46
CA ASN A 260 32.78 -9.71 33.11
C ASN A 260 32.10 -8.34 33.23
N MET A 261 30.80 -8.29 32.92
CA MET A 261 29.98 -7.11 33.14
C MET A 261 29.64 -6.95 34.63
N THR A 262 29.50 -5.70 35.05
CA THR A 262 29.09 -5.35 36.42
C THR A 262 27.58 -5.27 36.49
N PHE A 263 26.97 -5.96 37.45
CA PHE A 263 25.55 -5.79 37.78
C PHE A 263 25.32 -4.38 38.32
N ILE A 264 24.38 -3.66 37.72
CA ILE A 264 24.06 -2.27 38.07
C ILE A 264 22.83 -2.20 38.97
N ASN A 265 21.70 -2.72 38.49
CA ASN A 265 20.45 -2.75 39.21
C ASN A 265 19.48 -3.78 38.62
N ARG A 266 18.28 -3.87 39.21
CA ARG A 266 17.14 -4.53 38.61
C ARG A 266 16.11 -3.51 38.16
N THR A 267 15.43 -3.83 37.07
CA THR A 267 14.19 -3.14 36.69
C THR A 267 13.10 -3.46 37.71
N ASP A 268 12.02 -2.68 37.70
CA ASP A 268 10.82 -2.94 38.53
C ASP A 268 10.19 -4.32 38.27
N ARG A 269 10.61 -4.99 37.19
CA ARG A 269 10.16 -6.32 36.78
C ARG A 269 11.17 -7.42 37.07
N ASN A 270 12.17 -7.13 37.89
CA ASN A 270 13.18 -8.09 38.30
C ASN A 270 14.06 -8.61 37.14
N HIS A 271 14.16 -7.85 36.05
CA HIS A 271 15.20 -8.08 35.03
C HIS A 271 16.49 -7.42 35.48
N SER A 272 17.61 -8.11 35.31
CA SER A 272 18.93 -7.66 35.78
C SER A 272 19.63 -6.83 34.70
N PHE A 273 20.18 -5.69 35.09
CA PHE A 273 20.86 -4.76 34.19
C PHE A 273 22.37 -4.79 34.44
N TYR A 274 23.13 -4.96 33.37
CA TYR A 274 24.59 -5.10 33.42
C TYR A 274 25.26 -4.03 32.56
N SER A 275 26.43 -3.56 32.98
CA SER A 275 27.25 -2.60 32.22
C SER A 275 28.74 -2.95 32.27
N LEU A 276 29.46 -2.67 31.19
CA LEU A 276 30.92 -2.73 31.11
C LEU A 276 31.43 -1.57 30.25
N ASP A 277 32.27 -0.71 30.80
CA ASP A 277 32.93 0.34 30.01
C ASP A 277 34.03 -0.28 29.14
N VAL A 278 34.02 0.06 27.86
CA VAL A 278 34.97 -0.43 26.86
C VAL A 278 35.57 0.73 26.06
N HIS A 279 36.75 0.49 25.52
CA HIS A 279 37.38 1.34 24.52
C HIS A 279 37.44 0.57 23.21
N VAL A 280 36.90 1.15 22.13
CA VAL A 280 36.86 0.54 20.81
C VAL A 280 37.33 1.56 19.77
N GLU A 281 38.27 1.16 18.91
CA GLU A 281 38.78 1.98 17.82
C GLU A 281 37.69 2.32 16.79
N ASN A 282 37.96 3.27 15.90
CA ASN A 282 37.00 3.59 14.84
C ASN A 282 36.88 2.47 13.81
N GLY A 283 35.66 2.00 13.52
CA GLY A 283 35.45 0.89 12.62
C GLY A 283 34.06 0.26 12.70
N GLU A 284 33.92 -0.84 11.97
CA GLU A 284 32.80 -1.77 12.11
C GLU A 284 33.26 -2.92 13.00
N HIS A 285 32.41 -3.27 13.97
CA HIS A 285 32.76 -4.23 15.02
C HIS A 285 31.62 -5.22 15.24
N THR A 286 31.96 -6.38 15.77
CA THR A 286 31.01 -7.38 16.25
C THR A 286 31.08 -7.45 17.77
N LEU A 287 29.95 -7.29 18.44
CA LEU A 287 29.78 -7.45 19.87
C LEU A 287 29.02 -8.74 20.15
N GLU A 288 29.60 -9.61 20.96
CA GLU A 288 28.96 -10.80 21.51
C GLU A 288 28.84 -10.65 23.03
N VAL A 289 27.64 -10.88 23.57
CA VAL A 289 27.41 -10.96 25.01
C VAL A 289 26.84 -12.32 25.35
N TYR A 290 27.47 -13.01 26.30
CA TYR A 290 27.07 -14.36 26.71
C TYR A 290 27.04 -14.53 28.23
N ASP A 291 26.21 -15.46 28.69
CA ASP A 291 26.02 -15.73 30.11
C ASP A 291 26.44 -17.15 30.52
N ASN A 292 26.36 -17.41 31.83
CA ASN A 292 26.67 -18.69 32.45
C ASN A 292 25.69 -19.82 32.11
N ASN A 293 24.54 -19.49 31.51
CA ASN A 293 23.51 -20.43 31.10
C ASN A 293 23.66 -20.85 29.63
N GLY A 294 24.67 -20.34 28.93
CA GLY A 294 24.98 -20.70 27.55
C GLY A 294 24.21 -19.90 26.51
N TYR A 295 23.47 -18.85 26.92
CA TYR A 295 22.87 -17.93 25.97
C TYR A 295 23.91 -16.93 25.48
N SER A 296 23.83 -16.57 24.21
CA SER A 296 24.67 -15.56 23.57
C SER A 296 23.82 -14.71 22.65
N GLU A 297 24.02 -13.39 22.68
CA GLU A 297 23.44 -12.41 21.76
C GLU A 297 24.59 -11.72 21.03
N GLU A 298 24.51 -11.69 19.71
CA GLU A 298 25.54 -11.08 18.85
C GLU A 298 24.92 -9.96 18.01
N ILE A 299 25.58 -8.79 18.00
CA ILE A 299 25.21 -7.66 17.16
C ILE A 299 26.43 -7.10 16.42
N GLU A 300 26.19 -6.58 15.22
CA GLU A 300 27.14 -5.66 14.57
C GLU A 300 26.88 -4.22 15.05
N PHE A 301 27.93 -3.46 15.34
CA PHE A 301 27.86 -2.03 15.64
C PHE A 301 28.95 -1.25 14.89
N PHE A 302 28.90 0.09 14.98
CA PHE A 302 29.84 0.97 14.31
C PHE A 302 30.32 2.06 15.26
N VAL A 303 31.61 2.39 15.20
CA VAL A 303 32.25 3.49 15.93
C VAL A 303 32.93 4.42 14.93
N GLY A 304 32.58 5.71 14.97
CA GLY A 304 33.24 6.76 14.18
C GLY A 304 32.30 7.87 13.74
N GLU A 305 32.81 8.82 12.94
CA GLU A 305 32.02 9.99 12.54
C GLU A 305 30.94 9.70 11.48
N LYS A 306 31.15 8.69 10.63
CA LYS A 306 30.28 8.42 9.49
C LYS A 306 30.23 6.94 9.14
N SER A 307 29.05 6.34 9.27
CA SER A 307 28.83 4.95 8.85
C SER A 307 28.90 4.81 7.32
N LYS A 308 29.24 3.61 6.85
CA LYS A 308 29.12 3.27 5.42
C LYS A 308 27.65 3.30 4.99
N ARG A 309 27.43 3.45 3.68
CA ARG A 309 26.10 3.36 3.08
C ARG A 309 25.63 1.91 3.10
N PHE A 310 24.36 1.70 3.43
CA PHE A 310 23.70 0.40 3.37
C PHE A 310 22.81 0.31 2.13
N THR A 311 22.65 -0.90 1.60
CA THR A 311 21.64 -1.20 0.59
C THR A 311 20.46 -1.89 1.24
N GLU A 312 19.29 -1.30 1.08
CA GLU A 312 18.05 -1.86 1.63
C GLU A 312 17.22 -2.48 0.52
N ARG A 313 16.61 -3.62 0.81
CA ARG A 313 15.59 -4.19 -0.07
C ARG A 313 14.38 -3.28 0.01
N LYS A 314 14.18 -2.45 -1.04
CA LYS A 314 12.92 -1.72 -1.17
C LYS A 314 11.78 -2.70 -1.02
N LEU A 315 10.86 -2.44 -0.09
CA LEU A 315 9.57 -3.09 -0.10
C LEU A 315 9.05 -2.91 -1.53
N ARG A 316 8.67 -4.02 -2.18
CA ARG A 316 7.99 -3.97 -3.48
C ARG A 316 6.58 -3.44 -3.21
N ILE A 317 6.53 -2.20 -2.76
CA ILE A 317 5.33 -1.45 -2.54
C ILE A 317 4.83 -1.23 -3.93
N HIS A 318 3.67 -1.80 -4.15
CA HIS A 318 2.93 -1.54 -5.34
C HIS A 318 2.79 0.01 -5.43
N ILE A 319 3.41 0.59 -6.47
CA ILE A 319 3.82 2.00 -6.50
C ILE A 319 2.61 2.82 -6.94
N PRO A 320 1.94 3.60 -6.08
CA PRO A 320 0.82 4.43 -6.51
C PRO A 320 1.22 5.35 -7.66
N ILE A 321 2.46 5.85 -7.64
CA ILE A 321 3.05 6.72 -8.67
C ILE A 321 2.95 6.10 -10.07
N PHE A 322 3.13 4.78 -10.20
CA PHE A 322 2.97 4.11 -11.49
C PHE A 322 1.59 4.38 -12.07
N TYR A 323 0.53 4.24 -11.28
CA TYR A 323 -0.84 4.48 -11.73
C TYR A 323 -1.11 5.96 -11.94
N PHE A 324 -0.52 6.86 -11.14
CA PHE A 324 -0.65 8.30 -11.37
C PHE A 324 0.01 8.79 -12.66
N ILE A 325 1.02 8.09 -13.17
CA ILE A 325 1.70 8.45 -14.42
C ILE A 325 1.08 7.70 -15.60
N VAL A 326 0.93 6.39 -15.46
CA VAL A 326 0.51 5.50 -16.56
C VAL A 326 -0.96 5.68 -16.87
N THR A 327 -1.84 5.83 -15.88
CA THR A 327 -3.29 5.98 -16.14
C THR A 327 -3.59 7.25 -16.95
N PRO A 328 -3.10 8.45 -16.58
CA PRO A 328 -3.24 9.62 -17.45
C PRO A 328 -2.58 9.46 -18.82
N GLY A 329 -1.43 8.78 -18.88
CA GLY A 329 -0.77 8.45 -20.15
C GLY A 329 -1.66 7.64 -21.09
N ILE A 330 -2.34 6.60 -20.59
CA ILE A 330 -3.30 5.78 -21.35
C ILE A 330 -4.51 6.62 -21.79
N VAL A 331 -5.01 7.50 -20.93
CA VAL A 331 -6.14 8.38 -21.25
C VAL A 331 -5.75 9.35 -22.37
N ILE A 332 -4.62 10.04 -22.23
CA ILE A 332 -4.09 10.93 -23.28
C ILE A 332 -3.91 10.13 -24.57
N PHE A 333 -3.37 8.92 -24.48
CA PHE A 333 -3.23 8.04 -25.62
C PHE A 333 -4.58 7.75 -26.32
N TYR A 334 -5.65 7.42 -25.58
CA TYR A 334 -6.98 7.25 -26.17
C TYR A 334 -7.56 8.54 -26.73
N LEU A 335 -7.32 9.68 -26.10
CA LEU A 335 -7.73 10.96 -26.65
C LEU A 335 -7.03 11.25 -27.98
N LEU A 336 -5.73 10.94 -28.09
CA LEU A 336 -4.98 11.04 -29.35
C LEU A 336 -5.51 10.09 -30.43
N MET A 337 -5.99 8.89 -30.03
CA MET A 337 -6.61 7.91 -30.95
C MET A 337 -7.98 8.33 -31.47
N LEU A 338 -8.82 8.90 -30.61
CA LEU A 338 -10.22 9.15 -30.91
C LEU A 338 -10.44 10.56 -31.46
N LEU A 339 -9.58 11.52 -31.13
CA LEU A 339 -9.60 12.83 -31.74
C LEU A 339 -8.89 12.79 -33.10
N PRO A 340 -9.32 13.61 -34.08
CA PRO A 340 -8.82 13.55 -35.46
C PRO A 340 -7.40 14.14 -35.61
N PHE A 341 -6.48 13.86 -34.68
CA PHE A 341 -5.07 14.30 -34.73
C PHE A 341 -4.34 13.78 -35.96
N TRP A 342 -4.77 12.64 -36.52
CA TRP A 342 -4.28 12.12 -37.78
C TRP A 342 -4.44 13.13 -38.93
N LYS A 343 -5.41 14.05 -38.87
CA LYS A 343 -5.55 15.13 -39.88
C LYS A 343 -4.35 16.08 -39.92
N LEU A 344 -3.51 16.10 -38.87
CA LEU A 344 -2.31 16.92 -38.82
C LEU A 344 -1.11 16.27 -39.54
N PHE A 345 -1.16 14.97 -39.83
CA PHE A 345 -0.03 14.21 -40.39
C PHE A 345 -0.42 13.38 -41.64
N PRO A 346 -1.06 13.97 -42.66
CA PRO A 346 -1.61 13.22 -43.80
C PRO A 346 -0.55 12.48 -44.62
N ALA A 347 0.67 13.01 -44.73
CA ALA A 347 1.74 12.41 -45.52
C ALA A 347 2.27 11.11 -44.90
N GLN A 348 2.48 11.09 -43.59
CA GLN A 348 2.96 9.93 -42.85
C GLN A 348 1.91 8.81 -42.82
N LEU A 349 0.63 9.17 -42.80
CA LEU A 349 -0.46 8.19 -42.81
C LEU A 349 -0.65 7.56 -44.18
N LYS A 350 -0.38 8.30 -45.26
CA LYS A 350 -0.44 7.75 -46.61
C LYS A 350 0.54 6.59 -46.80
N GLU A 351 1.76 6.70 -46.27
CA GLU A 351 2.76 5.61 -46.31
C GLU A 351 2.26 4.35 -45.58
N ILE A 352 1.50 4.53 -44.50
CA ILE A 352 0.90 3.42 -43.73
C ILE A 352 -0.33 2.85 -44.43
N ASP A 353 -1.18 3.69 -45.03
CA ASP A 353 -2.32 3.26 -45.84
C ASP A 353 -1.84 2.44 -47.06
N ASP A 354 -0.83 2.94 -47.78
CA ASP A 354 -0.23 2.27 -48.94
C ASP A 354 0.36 0.90 -48.54
N TYR A 355 0.88 0.77 -47.31
CA TYR A 355 1.30 -0.51 -46.73
C TYR A 355 0.12 -1.43 -46.40
N ILE A 356 -0.91 -0.90 -45.72
CA ILE A 356 -2.12 -1.66 -45.34
C ILE A 356 -2.75 -2.30 -46.57
N ASP A 357 -2.79 -1.57 -47.68
CA ASP A 357 -3.42 -2.01 -48.92
C ASP A 357 -2.51 -2.90 -49.78
N ASN A 358 -1.19 -2.97 -49.48
CA ASN A 358 -0.21 -3.73 -50.28
C ASN A 358 0.76 -4.56 -49.39
N PRO A 359 0.29 -5.70 -48.86
CA PRO A 359 1.01 -6.50 -47.84
C PRO A 359 2.28 -7.21 -48.35
N ASP A 360 2.53 -7.23 -49.66
CA ASP A 360 3.77 -7.75 -50.27
C ASP A 360 4.96 -6.81 -50.09
N SER A 361 4.75 -5.60 -49.57
CA SER A 361 5.83 -4.69 -49.20
C SER A 361 6.54 -5.18 -47.93
N GLU A 362 7.88 -5.24 -47.96
CA GLU A 362 8.76 -5.73 -46.89
C GLU A 362 8.75 -4.84 -45.63
N MET A 363 7.59 -4.56 -45.03
CA MET A 363 7.55 -3.93 -43.73
C MET A 363 7.71 -5.01 -42.65
N ASN A 364 8.82 -4.92 -41.93
CA ASN A 364 9.14 -5.78 -40.80
C ASN A 364 7.92 -5.88 -39.85
N PHE A 365 7.55 -7.10 -39.45
CA PHE A 365 6.51 -7.37 -38.44
C PHE A 365 6.62 -6.43 -37.23
N PHE A 366 7.85 -6.03 -36.88
CA PHE A 366 8.15 -5.07 -35.82
C PHE A 366 7.65 -3.65 -36.11
N LYS A 367 7.68 -3.16 -37.35
CA LYS A 367 7.05 -1.88 -37.72
C LYS A 367 5.53 -1.99 -37.73
N ALA A 368 4.95 -3.10 -38.19
CA ALA A 368 3.50 -3.32 -38.14
C ALA A 368 2.96 -3.47 -36.70
N SER A 369 3.75 -4.03 -35.77
CA SER A 369 3.36 -4.28 -34.37
C SER A 369 3.80 -3.19 -33.39
N LEU A 370 4.97 -2.58 -33.55
CA LEU A 370 5.50 -1.54 -32.66
C LEU A 370 5.09 -0.10 -33.09
N LEU A 371 4.80 0.15 -34.38
CA LEU A 371 4.07 1.35 -34.85
C LEU A 371 2.55 1.14 -34.87
N SER A 372 2.06 0.10 -34.21
CA SER A 372 0.63 -0.26 -34.12
C SER A 372 -0.27 0.91 -33.70
N PHE A 373 0.26 1.91 -33.00
CA PHE A 373 -0.49 3.11 -32.65
C PHE A 373 -0.93 3.93 -33.86
N LEU A 374 -0.01 4.22 -34.79
CA LEU A 374 -0.32 4.93 -36.04
C LEU A 374 -1.19 4.06 -36.95
N TYR A 375 -0.94 2.75 -36.94
CA TYR A 375 -1.75 1.77 -37.67
C TYR A 375 -3.20 1.76 -37.17
N VAL A 376 -3.42 1.73 -35.85
CA VAL A 376 -4.77 1.83 -35.27
C VAL A 376 -5.38 3.21 -35.56
N PHE A 377 -4.62 4.31 -35.57
CA PHE A 377 -5.13 5.61 -36.04
C PHE A 377 -5.64 5.55 -37.48
N CYS A 378 -4.93 4.86 -38.37
CA CYS A 378 -5.35 4.68 -39.78
C CYS A 378 -6.68 3.92 -39.85
N ARG A 379 -6.83 2.85 -39.07
CA ARG A 379 -8.10 2.10 -38.95
C ARG A 379 -9.26 2.98 -38.47
N PHE A 380 -9.03 3.83 -37.48
CA PHE A 380 -10.06 4.72 -36.96
C PHE A 380 -10.58 5.76 -37.96
N ARG A 381 -9.82 6.07 -39.02
CA ARG A 381 -10.30 6.95 -40.11
C ARG A 381 -11.51 6.37 -40.85
N LYS A 382 -11.63 5.04 -40.86
CA LYS A 382 -12.72 4.30 -41.52
C LYS A 382 -13.94 4.13 -40.60
N VAL A 383 -13.80 4.41 -39.31
CA VAL A 383 -14.88 4.29 -38.32
C VAL A 383 -15.85 5.48 -38.46
N PRO A 384 -17.17 5.24 -38.50
CA PRO A 384 -18.17 6.32 -38.49
C PRO A 384 -17.96 7.29 -37.33
N ILE A 385 -18.02 8.60 -37.62
CA ILE A 385 -17.71 9.66 -36.63
C ILE A 385 -18.55 9.55 -35.35
N TRP A 386 -19.80 9.10 -35.46
CA TRP A 386 -20.70 8.96 -34.31
C TRP A 386 -20.26 7.81 -33.38
N ILE A 387 -19.64 6.74 -33.90
CA ILE A 387 -19.04 5.67 -33.08
C ILE A 387 -17.79 6.20 -32.37
N ILE A 388 -16.99 7.03 -33.05
CA ILE A 388 -15.83 7.68 -32.44
C ILE A 388 -16.27 8.60 -31.29
N ILE A 389 -17.32 9.40 -31.50
CA ILE A 389 -17.90 10.24 -30.44
C ILE A 389 -18.40 9.38 -29.28
N LEU A 390 -19.06 8.26 -29.56
CA LEU A 390 -19.52 7.33 -28.53
C LEU A 390 -18.35 6.76 -27.71
N LEU A 391 -17.29 6.29 -28.36
CA LEU A 391 -16.07 5.80 -27.70
C LEU A 391 -15.39 6.90 -26.88
N LEU A 392 -15.35 8.13 -27.38
CA LEU A 392 -14.80 9.27 -26.66
C LEU A 392 -15.61 9.57 -25.40
N VAL A 393 -16.95 9.59 -25.52
CA VAL A 393 -17.84 9.72 -24.36
C VAL A 393 -17.57 8.59 -23.37
N PHE A 394 -17.34 7.35 -23.80
CA PHE A 394 -16.99 6.25 -22.89
C PHE A 394 -15.65 6.42 -22.19
N VAL A 395 -14.62 6.97 -22.84
CA VAL A 395 -13.36 7.27 -22.14
C VAL A 395 -13.57 8.37 -21.10
N LEU A 396 -14.32 9.42 -21.44
CA LEU A 396 -14.52 10.59 -20.58
C LEU A 396 -15.51 10.33 -19.44
N ILE A 397 -16.53 9.50 -19.66
CA ILE A 397 -17.58 9.28 -18.67
C ILE A 397 -17.05 8.63 -17.40
N LEU A 398 -15.96 7.84 -17.49
CA LEU A 398 -15.28 7.20 -16.35
C LEU A 398 -14.77 8.20 -15.30
N PHE A 399 -14.64 9.48 -15.67
CA PHE A 399 -14.23 10.55 -14.75
C PHE A 399 -15.40 11.22 -14.03
N VAL A 400 -16.62 11.04 -14.54
CA VAL A 400 -17.82 11.74 -14.08
C VAL A 400 -18.76 10.80 -13.34
N ILE A 401 -18.93 9.57 -13.82
CA ILE A 401 -19.83 8.61 -13.19
C ILE A 401 -19.16 7.92 -11.99
N PRO A 402 -19.95 7.45 -11.02
CA PRO A 402 -19.46 6.53 -10.01
C PRO A 402 -18.89 5.28 -10.67
N ILE A 403 -17.67 4.91 -10.28
CA ILE A 403 -17.09 3.61 -10.60
C ILE A 403 -17.94 2.53 -9.93
N TRP A 404 -18.11 2.59 -8.62
CA TRP A 404 -19.02 1.69 -7.92
C TRP A 404 -19.78 2.35 -6.79
N ILE A 405 -20.82 1.64 -6.35
CA ILE A 405 -21.58 1.99 -5.16
C ILE A 405 -21.50 0.80 -4.22
N GLN A 406 -21.07 1.04 -2.98
CA GLN A 406 -21.03 0.04 -1.91
C GLN A 406 -21.78 0.56 -0.68
N ARG A 407 -22.14 -0.33 0.24
CA ARG A 407 -22.76 0.06 1.51
C ARG A 407 -21.78 -0.03 2.67
N VAL A 408 -21.82 0.97 3.55
CA VAL A 408 -21.19 0.90 4.88
C VAL A 408 -22.28 0.52 5.89
N GLU A 409 -22.06 -0.57 6.62
CA GLU A 409 -23.02 -1.19 7.55
C GLU A 409 -24.40 -1.48 6.93
N ARG A 410 -24.45 -1.75 5.62
CA ARG A 410 -25.69 -1.91 4.84
C ARG A 410 -26.62 -0.68 4.86
N GLN A 411 -26.21 0.46 5.42
CA GLN A 411 -27.04 1.65 5.62
C GLN A 411 -26.55 2.83 4.77
N ILE A 412 -25.27 3.17 4.86
CA ILE A 412 -24.72 4.35 4.20
C ILE A 412 -24.27 3.97 2.80
N LYS A 413 -24.72 4.73 1.80
CA LYS A 413 -24.23 4.59 0.42
C LYS A 413 -22.89 5.30 0.30
N CYS A 414 -21.85 4.53 0.00
CA CYS A 414 -20.55 5.03 -0.41
C CYS A 414 -20.50 5.02 -1.94
N VAL A 415 -20.46 6.21 -2.53
CA VAL A 415 -20.43 6.39 -3.98
C VAL A 415 -19.01 6.69 -4.39
N VAL A 416 -18.36 5.75 -5.09
CA VAL A 416 -16.93 5.81 -5.38
C VAL A 416 -16.72 6.34 -6.79
N PHE A 417 -15.99 7.45 -6.91
CA PHE A 417 -15.55 8.06 -8.16
C PHE A 417 -14.03 7.88 -8.31
N ILE A 418 -13.50 8.23 -9.49
CA ILE A 418 -12.04 8.23 -9.69
C ILE A 418 -11.31 9.24 -8.81
N TRP A 419 -11.97 10.32 -8.43
CA TRP A 419 -11.38 11.42 -7.65
C TRP A 419 -11.65 11.28 -6.14
N GLY A 420 -12.39 10.26 -5.70
CA GLY A 420 -12.63 9.96 -4.29
C GLY A 420 -13.96 9.24 -4.08
N ALA A 421 -14.27 8.89 -2.84
CA ALA A 421 -15.55 8.34 -2.44
C ALA A 421 -16.36 9.37 -1.66
N TYR A 422 -17.63 9.52 -2.02
CA TYR A 422 -18.57 10.38 -1.33
C TYR A 422 -19.41 9.56 -0.34
N MET A 423 -19.35 9.95 0.94
CA MET A 423 -20.05 9.29 2.06
C MET A 423 -20.56 10.35 3.03
N GLU A 424 -21.87 10.34 3.32
CA GLU A 424 -22.51 11.24 4.30
C GLU A 424 -22.17 12.74 4.16
N GLY A 425 -22.02 13.26 2.94
CA GLY A 425 -21.68 14.68 2.73
C GLY A 425 -20.18 14.97 2.65
N HIS A 426 -19.34 13.96 2.89
CA HIS A 426 -17.89 14.09 2.91
C HIS A 426 -17.24 13.37 1.72
N LEU A 427 -16.21 14.00 1.18
CA LEU A 427 -15.35 13.40 0.17
C LEU A 427 -14.11 12.81 0.83
N VAL A 428 -13.92 11.51 0.67
CA VAL A 428 -12.77 10.76 1.18
C VAL A 428 -11.91 10.28 0.01
N TYR A 429 -10.59 10.37 0.15
CA TYR A 429 -9.66 10.05 -0.93
C TYR A 429 -9.00 8.70 -0.71
N PHE A 430 -8.99 7.87 -1.76
CA PHE A 430 -8.35 6.56 -1.77
C PHE A 430 -7.51 6.38 -3.04
N VAL A 431 -6.47 5.57 -2.95
CA VAL A 431 -5.60 5.30 -4.12
C VAL A 431 -6.17 4.21 -5.02
N VAL A 432 -6.94 3.27 -4.48
CA VAL A 432 -7.34 2.04 -5.17
C VAL A 432 -8.26 2.28 -6.37
N GLN A 433 -9.05 3.35 -6.34
CA GLN A 433 -9.86 3.78 -7.50
C GLN A 433 -9.02 4.01 -8.79
N PHE A 434 -7.77 4.45 -8.67
CA PHE A 434 -6.88 4.62 -9.84
C PHE A 434 -6.46 3.29 -10.46
N TRP A 435 -6.37 2.22 -9.68
CA TRP A 435 -6.12 0.89 -10.21
C TRP A 435 -7.33 0.34 -10.94
N VAL A 436 -8.51 0.52 -10.37
CA VAL A 436 -9.74 0.05 -11.00
C VAL A 436 -9.92 0.76 -12.34
N LEU A 437 -9.63 2.07 -12.41
CA LEU A 437 -9.59 2.79 -13.67
C LEU A 437 -8.49 2.26 -14.60
N PHE A 438 -7.28 2.02 -14.12
CA PHE A 438 -6.20 1.45 -14.93
C PHE A 438 -6.61 0.13 -15.57
N LEU A 439 -7.19 -0.79 -14.79
CA LEU A 439 -7.67 -2.08 -15.28
C LEU A 439 -8.80 -1.91 -16.30
N ALA A 440 -9.74 -1.01 -16.04
CA ALA A 440 -10.83 -0.72 -16.98
C ALA A 440 -10.31 -0.15 -18.30
N LEU A 441 -9.38 0.80 -18.25
CA LEU A 441 -8.75 1.35 -19.44
C LEU A 441 -7.96 0.29 -20.21
N LEU A 442 -7.15 -0.52 -19.50
CA LEU A 442 -6.25 -1.48 -20.12
C LEU A 442 -6.99 -2.68 -20.73
N PHE A 443 -7.98 -3.23 -20.06
CA PHE A 443 -8.60 -4.49 -20.49
C PHE A 443 -9.91 -4.26 -21.25
N ILE A 444 -10.75 -3.35 -20.76
CA ILE A 444 -12.08 -3.14 -21.33
C ILE A 444 -11.99 -2.13 -22.48
N MET A 445 -11.47 -0.92 -22.20
CA MET A 445 -11.42 0.13 -23.22
C MET A 445 -10.47 -0.22 -24.36
N THR A 446 -9.27 -0.77 -24.07
CA THR A 446 -8.36 -1.22 -25.14
C THR A 446 -9.04 -2.21 -26.06
N GLY A 447 -9.62 -3.28 -25.51
CA GLY A 447 -10.22 -4.32 -26.34
C GLY A 447 -11.43 -3.81 -27.11
N MET A 448 -12.22 -2.90 -26.52
CA MET A 448 -13.36 -2.29 -27.21
C MET A 448 -12.92 -1.41 -28.39
N ILE A 449 -11.95 -0.51 -28.15
CA ILE A 449 -11.39 0.39 -29.15
C ILE A 449 -10.74 -0.42 -30.28
N TRP A 450 -9.95 -1.43 -29.95
CA TRP A 450 -9.28 -2.28 -30.94
C TRP A 450 -10.28 -3.08 -31.77
N PHE A 451 -11.28 -3.69 -31.14
CA PHE A 451 -12.32 -4.41 -31.85
C PHE A 451 -13.01 -3.52 -32.89
N VAL A 452 -13.43 -2.31 -32.51
CA VAL A 452 -14.08 -1.37 -33.43
C VAL A 452 -13.14 -1.01 -34.58
N ALA A 453 -11.87 -0.72 -34.29
CA ALA A 453 -10.88 -0.41 -35.31
C ALA A 453 -10.71 -1.54 -36.32
N ILE A 454 -10.58 -2.79 -35.86
CA ILE A 454 -10.40 -3.97 -36.73
C ILE A 454 -11.65 -4.23 -37.56
N VAL A 455 -12.84 -4.09 -36.95
CA VAL A 455 -14.11 -4.30 -37.64
C VAL A 455 -14.28 -3.28 -38.77
N TYR A 456 -13.85 -2.03 -38.66
CA TYR A 456 -13.98 -1.08 -39.79
C TYR A 456 -12.77 -1.03 -40.74
N ASP A 457 -11.72 -1.82 -40.52
CA ASP A 457 -10.49 -1.72 -41.31
C ASP A 457 -10.63 -2.18 -42.77
N GLN A 458 -11.12 -3.40 -43.03
CA GLN A 458 -11.13 -3.99 -44.38
C GLN A 458 -12.45 -4.71 -44.67
N PRO A 459 -12.92 -4.78 -45.94
CA PRO A 459 -14.19 -5.44 -46.28
C PRO A 459 -14.18 -6.94 -45.94
N PHE A 460 -13.02 -7.59 -45.99
CA PHE A 460 -12.82 -9.00 -45.62
C PHE A 460 -11.90 -9.15 -44.40
N MET A 461 -12.25 -10.06 -43.49
CA MET A 461 -11.39 -10.37 -42.34
C MET A 461 -10.28 -11.34 -42.77
N THR A 462 -9.02 -10.94 -42.57
CA THR A 462 -7.87 -11.83 -42.71
C THR A 462 -7.76 -12.74 -41.49
N LYS A 463 -6.93 -13.79 -41.55
CA LYS A 463 -6.62 -14.61 -40.37
C LYS A 463 -6.04 -13.78 -39.22
N LEU A 464 -5.25 -12.74 -39.54
CA LEU A 464 -4.71 -11.82 -38.55
C LEU A 464 -5.82 -11.01 -37.88
N HIS A 465 -6.78 -10.47 -38.64
CA HIS A 465 -7.93 -9.75 -38.06
C HIS A 465 -8.75 -10.63 -37.12
N VAL A 466 -8.97 -11.90 -37.48
CA VAL A 466 -9.66 -12.86 -36.60
C VAL A 466 -8.87 -13.05 -35.30
N PHE A 467 -7.55 -13.21 -35.38
CA PHE A 467 -6.69 -13.32 -34.20
C PHE A 467 -6.76 -12.06 -33.33
N GLU A 468 -6.64 -10.86 -33.91
CA GLU A 468 -6.72 -9.59 -33.17
C GLU A 468 -8.10 -9.38 -32.51
N ILE A 469 -9.18 -9.80 -33.18
CA ILE A 469 -10.55 -9.80 -32.62
C ILE A 469 -10.61 -10.74 -31.41
N VAL A 470 -10.06 -11.96 -31.52
CA VAL A 470 -10.02 -12.91 -30.40
C VAL A 470 -9.27 -12.31 -29.21
N ILE A 471 -8.11 -11.69 -29.43
CA ILE A 471 -7.36 -11.00 -28.37
C ILE A 471 -8.19 -9.85 -27.76
N SER A 472 -8.85 -9.03 -28.57
CA SER A 472 -9.67 -7.91 -28.10
C SER A 472 -10.85 -8.36 -27.24
N VAL A 473 -11.49 -9.47 -27.62
CA VAL A 473 -12.56 -10.12 -26.85
C VAL A 473 -12.00 -10.71 -25.55
N LEU A 474 -10.87 -11.41 -25.59
CA LEU A 474 -10.22 -11.97 -24.41
C LEU A 474 -9.84 -10.88 -23.39
N LEU A 475 -9.29 -9.75 -23.85
CA LEU A 475 -9.01 -8.60 -22.98
C LEU A 475 -10.27 -8.12 -22.26
N ASN A 476 -11.40 -8.02 -22.97
CA ASN A 476 -12.67 -7.63 -22.35
C ASN A 476 -13.19 -8.67 -21.36
N VAL A 477 -13.08 -9.96 -21.68
CA VAL A 477 -13.48 -11.04 -20.75
C VAL A 477 -12.65 -10.97 -19.47
N ILE A 478 -11.33 -10.83 -19.58
CA ILE A 478 -10.42 -10.68 -18.43
C ILE A 478 -10.78 -9.42 -17.63
N GLY A 479 -11.00 -8.28 -18.30
CA GLY A 479 -11.40 -7.03 -17.66
C GLY A 479 -12.73 -7.15 -16.92
N ASN A 480 -13.71 -7.86 -17.49
CA ASN A 480 -15.00 -8.11 -16.86
C ASN A 480 -14.88 -9.05 -15.65
N ILE A 481 -14.08 -10.12 -15.74
CA ILE A 481 -13.81 -11.00 -14.58
C ILE A 481 -13.14 -10.20 -13.45
N ALA A 482 -12.12 -9.39 -13.78
CA ALA A 482 -11.46 -8.53 -12.82
C ALA A 482 -12.43 -7.53 -12.18
N TRP A 483 -13.32 -6.93 -12.97
CA TRP A 483 -14.38 -6.06 -12.47
C TRP A 483 -15.36 -6.79 -11.54
N CYS A 484 -15.81 -7.99 -11.90
CA CYS A 484 -16.66 -8.82 -11.05
C CYS A 484 -16.00 -9.08 -9.69
N CYS A 485 -14.72 -9.45 -9.69
CA CYS A 485 -13.96 -9.67 -8.46
C CYS A 485 -13.86 -8.40 -7.61
N VAL A 486 -13.54 -7.26 -8.24
CA VAL A 486 -13.46 -5.95 -7.57
C VAL A 486 -14.79 -5.55 -6.94
N ALA A 487 -15.87 -5.60 -7.72
CA ALA A 487 -17.20 -5.25 -7.24
C ALA A 487 -17.67 -6.18 -6.12
N TYR A 488 -17.39 -7.48 -6.24
CA TYR A 488 -17.75 -8.46 -5.22
C TYR A 488 -16.95 -8.25 -3.92
N ALA A 489 -15.65 -7.95 -4.01
CA ALA A 489 -14.83 -7.64 -2.84
C ALA A 489 -15.24 -6.31 -2.15
N ALA A 490 -15.86 -5.39 -2.88
CA ALA A 490 -16.31 -4.11 -2.35
C ALA A 490 -17.57 -4.22 -1.45
N ASP A 491 -18.65 -4.83 -1.92
CA ASP A 491 -19.84 -5.18 -1.10
C ASP A 491 -20.68 -6.21 -1.86
N ASN A 492 -20.07 -7.38 -2.11
CA ASN A 492 -20.66 -8.58 -2.69
C ASN A 492 -21.35 -8.33 -4.06
N ALA A 493 -22.26 -9.24 -4.44
CA ALA A 493 -23.03 -9.15 -5.67
C ALA A 493 -23.86 -7.85 -5.78
N TRP A 494 -24.25 -7.24 -4.65
CA TRP A 494 -25.02 -6.00 -4.64
C TRP A 494 -24.27 -4.87 -5.35
N THR A 495 -22.98 -4.70 -5.03
CA THR A 495 -22.15 -3.68 -5.69
C THR A 495 -22.07 -3.93 -7.19
N TYR A 496 -21.91 -5.17 -7.62
CA TYR A 496 -21.87 -5.50 -9.05
C TYR A 496 -23.15 -5.04 -9.77
N PHE A 497 -24.33 -5.36 -9.23
CA PHE A 497 -25.59 -4.99 -9.91
C PHE A 497 -25.97 -3.52 -9.76
N CYS A 498 -25.54 -2.84 -8.70
CA CYS A 498 -25.91 -1.44 -8.47
C CYS A 498 -24.89 -0.43 -9.04
N SER A 499 -23.72 -0.88 -9.47
CA SER A 499 -22.66 0.01 -9.95
C SER A 499 -22.87 0.40 -11.41
N PRO A 500 -22.85 1.71 -11.74
CA PRO A 500 -22.94 2.17 -13.12
C PRO A 500 -21.87 1.52 -14.00
N SER A 501 -20.63 1.40 -13.51
CA SER A 501 -19.55 0.79 -14.28
C SER A 501 -19.84 -0.62 -14.77
N THR A 502 -20.64 -1.45 -14.08
CA THR A 502 -21.01 -2.78 -14.60
C THR A 502 -21.72 -2.69 -15.94
N TYR A 503 -22.60 -1.72 -16.09
CA TYR A 503 -23.32 -1.50 -17.34
C TYR A 503 -22.37 -0.98 -18.44
N PHE A 504 -21.44 -0.09 -18.08
CA PHE A 504 -20.43 0.45 -19.01
C PHE A 504 -19.33 -0.55 -19.39
N TYR A 505 -18.95 -1.45 -18.48
CA TYR A 505 -17.84 -2.37 -18.63
C TYR A 505 -18.24 -3.70 -19.23
N THR A 506 -19.49 -4.10 -19.00
CA THR A 506 -19.99 -5.41 -19.44
C THR A 506 -20.98 -5.27 -20.59
N ILE A 507 -22.07 -4.53 -20.37
CA ILE A 507 -23.20 -4.55 -21.31
C ILE A 507 -22.87 -3.76 -22.58
N ILE A 508 -22.30 -2.57 -22.42
CA ILE A 508 -22.02 -1.68 -23.55
C ILE A 508 -21.01 -2.29 -24.55
N PRO A 509 -19.86 -2.86 -24.13
CA PRO A 509 -18.95 -3.51 -25.08
C PRO A 509 -19.62 -4.64 -25.84
N ILE A 510 -20.45 -5.45 -25.19
CA ILE A 510 -21.21 -6.52 -25.84
C ILE A 510 -22.15 -5.94 -26.90
N VAL A 511 -22.94 -4.92 -26.55
CA VAL A 511 -23.86 -4.25 -27.49
C VAL A 511 -23.09 -3.64 -28.66
N LEU A 512 -21.96 -2.99 -28.39
CA LEU A 512 -21.12 -2.38 -29.42
C LEU A 512 -20.53 -3.43 -30.36
N TYR A 513 -20.12 -4.60 -29.84
CA TYR A 513 -19.61 -5.70 -30.63
C TYR A 513 -20.65 -6.26 -31.58
N PHE A 514 -21.86 -6.54 -31.08
CA PHE A 514 -22.96 -6.99 -31.93
C PHE A 514 -23.33 -5.92 -32.96
N TYR A 515 -23.47 -4.67 -32.53
CA TYR A 515 -23.84 -3.57 -33.41
C TYR A 515 -22.84 -3.41 -34.55
N THR A 516 -21.56 -3.24 -34.24
CA THR A 516 -20.51 -3.00 -35.25
C THR A 516 -20.34 -4.17 -36.19
N TYR A 517 -20.50 -5.41 -35.70
CA TYR A 517 -20.51 -6.60 -36.56
C TYR A 517 -21.68 -6.59 -37.55
N PHE A 518 -22.91 -6.28 -37.11
CA PHE A 518 -24.08 -6.24 -37.98
C PHE A 518 -24.09 -5.03 -38.92
N ASP A 519 -23.65 -3.86 -38.46
CA ASP A 519 -23.55 -2.64 -39.27
C ASP A 519 -22.60 -2.85 -40.45
N LYS A 520 -21.41 -3.41 -40.20
CA LYS A 520 -20.46 -3.75 -41.27
C LYS A 520 -21.04 -4.75 -42.27
N ARG A 521 -21.77 -5.77 -41.78
CA ARG A 521 -22.43 -6.74 -42.66
C ARG A 521 -23.45 -6.05 -43.58
N LYS A 522 -24.17 -5.06 -43.07
CA LYS A 522 -25.12 -4.28 -43.86
C LYS A 522 -24.42 -3.44 -44.93
N ILE A 523 -23.34 -2.75 -44.56
CA ILE A 523 -22.50 -1.99 -45.51
C ILE A 523 -22.02 -2.91 -46.64
N ARG A 524 -21.51 -4.09 -46.28
CA ARG A 524 -21.04 -5.08 -47.25
C ARG A 524 -22.12 -5.57 -48.21
N ILE A 525 -23.34 -5.82 -47.72
CA ILE A 525 -24.47 -6.24 -48.58
C ILE A 525 -24.81 -5.14 -49.59
N ILE A 526 -24.76 -3.87 -49.18
CA ILE A 526 -25.01 -2.73 -50.06
C ILE A 526 -23.91 -2.61 -51.13
N GLU A 527 -22.64 -2.70 -50.72
CA GLU A 527 -21.49 -2.67 -51.62
C GLU A 527 -21.51 -3.84 -52.63
N GLU A 528 -21.86 -5.05 -52.19
CA GLU A 528 -22.03 -6.22 -53.07
C GLU A 528 -23.25 -6.10 -54.00
N SER A 529 -24.32 -5.40 -53.59
CA SER A 529 -25.50 -5.17 -54.44
C SER A 529 -25.31 -4.08 -55.49
N ASP A 530 -24.46 -3.09 -55.19
CA ASP A 530 -24.16 -1.97 -56.08
C ASP A 530 -22.96 -2.26 -57.01
N ALA A 531 -22.20 -3.32 -56.75
CA ALA A 531 -21.15 -3.78 -57.65
C ALA A 531 -21.76 -4.23 -59.00
N PRO A 532 -21.20 -3.78 -60.15
CA PRO A 532 -21.69 -4.19 -61.45
C PRO A 532 -21.62 -5.72 -61.57
N LYS A 533 -22.79 -6.34 -61.78
CA LYS A 533 -22.86 -7.79 -62.05
C LYS A 533 -22.07 -8.08 -63.33
N PRO A 534 -21.20 -9.10 -63.34
CA PRO A 534 -20.39 -9.45 -64.50
C PRO A 534 -21.23 -9.83 -65.72
#